data_AF-A0A2E9WSY0-F1
#
_entry.id   AF-A0A2E9WSY0-F1
#
_cell.length_a   1.000
_cell.length_b   1.000
_cell.length_c   1.000
_cell.angle_alpha   90.00
_cell.angle_beta   90.00
_cell.angle_gamma   90.00
#
_symmetry.space_group_name_H-M   'P 1'
#
loop_
_entity.id
_entity.type
_entity.pdbx_description
1 polymer ?
#
loop_
_entity_poly.entity_id
_entity_poly.type
_entity_poly.pdbx_seq_one_letter_code
_entity_poly.pdbx_strand_id
1 'polypeptide(L)' 'MINFGLWDEGEHEVKVIGCDISSKCNETIIMVNNSHLFESQIIEPITPDDDSESGLLPGFGMFLTVLSLTIGLIYSTRRD' A
#
# COMPACT_ATOMS: atom_id res chain seq x y z
N MET A 1 -19.72 20.65 -7.21
CA MET A 1 -19.16 19.41 -7.78
C MET A 1 -17.65 19.51 -7.63
N ILE A 2 -17.02 18.58 -6.91
CA ILE A 2 -15.57 18.62 -6.62
C ILE A 2 -14.84 18.02 -7.83
N ASN A 3 -13.74 18.66 -8.27
CA ASN A 3 -12.90 18.15 -9.35
C ASN A 3 -11.84 17.20 -8.76
N PHE A 4 -11.78 15.97 -9.27
CA PHE A 4 -10.82 14.93 -8.86
C PHE A 4 -9.71 14.70 -9.91
N GLY A 5 -9.50 15.65 -10.82
CA GLY A 5 -8.40 15.61 -11.78
C GLY A 5 -7.06 15.66 -11.04
N LEU A 6 -6.15 14.75 -11.41
CA LEU A 6 -4.77 14.77 -10.96
C LEU A 6 -4.01 15.87 -11.70
N TRP A 7 -3.07 16.51 -11.01
CA TRP A 7 -2.25 17.59 -11.57
C TRP A 7 -0.84 17.06 -11.79
N ASP A 8 -0.21 17.50 -12.87
CA ASP A 8 1.17 17.17 -13.19
C ASP A 8 2.14 17.76 -12.16
N GLU A 9 3.39 17.31 -12.18
CA GLU A 9 4.45 17.84 -11.33
C GLU A 9 4.81 19.30 -11.70
N GLY A 10 4.94 20.19 -10.72
CA GLY A 10 5.48 21.55 -10.92
C GLY A 10 4.78 22.64 -10.12
N GLU A 11 4.85 23.87 -10.63
CA GLU A 11 4.17 25.04 -10.08
C GLU A 11 2.83 25.27 -10.76
N HIS A 12 1.80 25.46 -9.95
CA HIS A 12 0.42 25.62 -10.40
C HIS A 12 -0.21 26.87 -9.80
N GLU A 13 -0.94 27.60 -10.61
CA GLU A 13 -1.74 28.74 -10.17
C GLU A 13 -3.12 28.26 -9.71
N VAL A 14 -3.43 28.47 -8.43
CA VAL A 14 -4.68 28.02 -7.81
C VAL A 14 -5.53 29.21 -7.42
N LYS A 15 -6.74 29.27 -7.99
CA LYS A 15 -7.76 30.23 -7.60
C LYS A 15 -8.66 29.64 -6.51
N VAL A 16 -8.61 30.22 -5.32
CA VAL A 16 -9.46 29.84 -4.19
C VAL A 16 -10.58 30.87 -4.05
N ILE A 17 -11.82 30.39 -4.05
CA ILE A 17 -13.02 31.24 -3.91
C ILE A 17 -13.72 30.82 -2.62
N GLY A 18 -13.85 31.77 -1.68
CA GLY A 18 -14.56 31.58 -0.42
C GLY A 18 -15.77 32.51 -0.36
N CYS A 19 -16.94 31.96 -0.04
CA CYS A 19 -18.17 32.74 0.13
C CYS A 19 -18.71 32.61 1.56
N ASP A 20 -19.25 33.70 2.12
CA ASP A 20 -19.89 33.68 3.43
C ASP A 20 -21.39 33.34 3.36
N ILE A 21 -22.06 33.29 4.52
CA ILE A 21 -23.50 33.04 4.63
C ILE A 21 -24.38 34.11 3.97
N SER A 22 -23.85 35.31 3.73
CA SER A 22 -24.52 36.40 3.02
C SER A 22 -24.33 36.33 1.50
N SER A 23 -23.73 35.24 1.00
CA SER A 23 -23.40 35.02 -0.42
C SER A 23 -22.39 36.04 -0.97
N LYS A 24 -21.59 36.66 -0.12
CA LYS A 24 -20.46 37.49 -0.56
C LYS A 24 -19.24 36.60 -0.74
N CYS A 25 -18.72 36.57 -1.95
CA CYS A 25 -17.54 35.79 -2.30
C CYS A 25 -16.30 36.68 -2.40
N ASN A 26 -15.17 36.14 -1.97
CA ASN A 26 -13.85 36.70 -2.22
C ASN A 26 -12.99 35.66 -2.92
N GLU A 27 -12.04 36.13 -3.74
CA GLU A 27 -11.09 35.28 -4.45
C GLU A 27 -9.66 35.61 -4.06
N THR A 28 -8.84 34.58 -4.00
CA THR A 28 -7.39 34.69 -3.84
C THR A 28 -6.69 33.76 -4.82
N ILE A 29 -5.55 34.21 -5.33
CA ILE A 29 -4.73 33.47 -6.26
C ILE A 29 -3.44 33.10 -5.53
N ILE A 30 -3.10 31.82 -5.54
CA ILE A 30 -1.96 31.28 -4.81
C ILE A 30 -1.15 30.40 -5.77
N MET A 31 0.17 30.55 -5.75
CA MET A 31 1.08 29.64 -6.41
C MET A 31 1.36 28.45 -5.51
N VAL A 32 1.12 27.24 -6.01
CA VAL A 32 1.34 25.99 -5.28
C VAL A 32 2.35 25.15 -6.05
N ASN A 33 3.44 24.76 -5.41
CA ASN A 33 4.42 23.84 -5.97
C ASN A 33 4.18 22.44 -5.40
N ASN A 34 3.89 21.47 -6.27
CA ASN A 34 3.65 20.08 -5.90
C ASN A 34 4.80 19.14 -6.25
N SER A 35 5.97 19.64 -6.69
CA SER A 35 7.11 18.82 -7.12
C SER A 35 7.58 17.83 -6.06
N HIS A 36 7.50 18.21 -4.78
CA HIS A 36 7.86 17.33 -3.65
C HIS A 36 7.01 16.03 -3.59
N LEU A 37 5.81 16.00 -4.17
CA LEU A 37 4.97 14.80 -4.17
C LEU A 37 5.47 13.72 -5.16
N PHE A 38 6.32 14.10 -6.11
CA PHE A 38 6.81 13.22 -7.18
C PHE A 38 8.26 12.76 -6.95
N GLU A 39 8.88 13.21 -5.86
CA GLU A 39 10.23 12.80 -5.50
C GLU A 39 10.25 11.29 -5.20
N SER A 40 11.01 10.53 -5.98
CA SER A 40 11.18 9.11 -5.76
C SER A 40 11.98 8.90 -4.47
N GLN A 41 11.33 8.42 -3.41
CA GLN A 41 12.05 7.94 -2.25
C GLN A 41 12.80 6.67 -2.65
N ILE A 42 14.12 6.76 -2.71
CA ILE A 42 14.98 5.59 -2.81
C ILE A 42 14.85 4.89 -1.47
N ILE A 43 13.95 3.91 -1.39
CA ILE A 43 13.92 2.96 -0.28
C ILE A 43 15.18 2.12 -0.46
N GLU A 44 16.25 2.47 0.25
CA GLU A 44 17.39 1.57 0.35
C GLU A 44 16.87 0.25 0.91
N PRO A 45 17.12 -0.88 0.21
CA PRO A 45 16.78 -2.17 0.76
C PRO A 45 17.54 -2.31 2.07
N ILE A 46 16.80 -2.49 3.15
CA ILE A 46 17.37 -2.91 4.43
C ILE A 46 18.11 -4.20 4.12
N THR A 47 19.45 -4.18 4.16
CA THR A 47 20.22 -5.42 4.11
C THR A 47 19.77 -6.22 5.32
N PRO A 48 19.15 -7.41 5.15
CA PRO A 48 18.88 -8.25 6.29
C PRO A 48 20.22 -8.51 6.95
N ASP A 49 20.30 -8.28 8.27
CA ASP A 49 21.44 -8.77 9.04
C ASP A 49 21.62 -10.24 8.68
N ASP A 50 22.85 -10.61 8.30
CA ASP A 50 23.23 -11.97 7.97
C ASP A 50 23.24 -12.79 9.26
N ASP A 51 22.04 -13.06 9.79
CA ASP A 51 21.78 -14.05 10.83
C ASP A 51 21.97 -15.42 10.19
N SER A 52 23.25 -15.75 10.02
CA SER A 52 23.80 -17.06 9.71
C SER A 52 23.53 -18.10 10.82
N GLU A 53 22.46 -17.93 11.60
CA GLU A 53 21.86 -18.99 12.40
C GLU A 53 20.75 -19.67 11.61
N SER A 54 21.16 -20.65 10.81
CA SER A 54 20.33 -21.79 10.37
C SER A 54 18.90 -21.44 9.95
N GLY A 55 18.69 -21.20 8.65
CA GLY A 55 17.38 -21.08 8.02
C GLY A 55 16.53 -22.35 8.18
N LEU A 56 15.95 -22.54 9.36
CA LEU A 56 14.83 -23.42 9.60
C LEU A 56 13.58 -22.62 9.24
N LEU A 57 13.11 -22.82 8.00
CA LEU A 57 11.77 -22.42 7.58
C LEU A 57 10.77 -22.86 8.67
N PRO A 58 9.79 -22.05 9.05
CA PRO A 58 8.85 -22.37 10.13
C PRO A 58 8.17 -23.73 9.88
N GLY A 59 8.71 -24.78 10.50
CA GLY A 59 8.35 -26.19 10.27
C GLY A 59 7.04 -26.61 10.92
N PHE A 60 6.30 -25.66 11.50
CA PHE A 60 5.04 -25.91 12.21
C PHE A 60 3.94 -26.53 11.32
N GLY A 61 4.08 -26.48 10.00
CA GLY A 61 3.13 -27.07 9.05
C GLY A 61 3.44 -28.51 8.59
N MET A 62 4.68 -29.00 8.69
CA MET A 62 5.06 -30.28 8.07
C MET A 62 4.40 -31.48 8.76
N PHE A 63 4.26 -31.44 10.08
CA PHE A 63 3.56 -32.52 10.80
C PHE A 63 2.07 -32.57 10.45
N LEU A 64 1.43 -31.41 10.29
CA LEU A 64 0.01 -31.32 9.95
C LEU A 64 -0.25 -31.76 8.51
N THR A 65 0.66 -31.49 7.57
CA THR A 65 0.52 -31.96 6.18
C THR A 65 0.70 -33.47 6.07
N VAL A 66 1.65 -34.07 6.81
CA VAL A 66 1.79 -35.53 6.86
C VAL A 66 0.56 -36.18 7.50
N LEU A 67 0.03 -35.59 8.58
CA LEU A 67 -1.18 -36.08 9.24
C LEU A 67 -2.41 -35.98 8.31
N SER A 68 -2.60 -34.87 7.60
CA SER A 68 -3.73 -34.71 6.68
C SER A 68 -3.66 -35.69 5.50
N LEU A 69 -2.46 -35.95 4.99
CA LEU A 69 -2.24 -36.87 3.88
C LEU A 69 -2.53 -38.32 4.28
N THR A 70 -2.09 -38.75 5.47
CA THR A 70 -2.39 -40.10 5.99
C THR A 70 -3.88 -40.31 6.23
N ILE A 71 -4.57 -39.36 6.86
CA ILE A 71 -6.02 -39.42 7.07
C ILE A 71 -6.77 -39.43 5.73
N GLY A 72 -6.37 -38.58 4.79
CA GLY A 72 -6.94 -38.53 3.45
C GLY A 72 -6.79 -39.85 2.70
N LEU A 73 -5.63 -40.48 2.76
CA LEU A 73 -5.39 -41.79 2.16
C LEU A 73 -6.27 -42.87 2.78
N ILE A 74 -6.34 -42.96 4.11
CA ILE A 74 -7.20 -43.92 4.83
C ILE A 74 -8.68 -43.74 4.43
N TYR A 75 -9.15 -42.51 4.32
CA TYR A 75 -10.55 -42.26 3.98
C TYR A 75 -10.85 -42.47 2.50
N SER A 76 -9.87 -42.25 1.62
CA SER A 76 -10.00 -42.50 0.18
C SER A 76 -10.06 -43.99 -0.16
N THR A 77 -9.29 -44.83 0.53
CA THR A 77 -9.25 -46.29 0.30
C THR A 77 -10.40 -47.04 0.98
N ARG A 78 -11.13 -46.38 1.90
CA ARG A 78 -12.34 -46.92 2.52
C ARG A 78 -13.62 -46.62 1.74
N ARG A 79 -13.51 -45.91 0.61
CA ARG A 79 -14.61 -45.58 -0.29
C ARG A 79 -14.59 -46.52 -1.50
N ASP A 80 -14.70 -47.81 -1.21
CA ASP A 80 -15.24 -48.84 -2.11
C ASP A 80 -16.47 -49.45 -1.41
#